data_AF-A0A6N8GHM2-F1
#
_entry.id   AF-A0A6N8GHM2-F1
#
_cell.length_a   1.000
_cell.length_b   1.000
_cell.length_c   1.000
_cell.angle_alpha   90.00
_cell.angle_beta   90.00
_cell.angle_gamma   90.00
#
_symmetry.space_group_name_H-M   'P 1'
#
loop_
_entity.id
_entity.type
_entity.pdbx_description
1 polymer ?
#
loop_
_entity_poly.entity_id
_entity_poly.type
_entity_poly.pdbx_seq_one_letter_code
_entity_poly.pdbx_strand_id
1 'polypeptide(L)'
;MTYDVVALVRQAPDVRALVDSMVDAGPDLKVAGAGEGAVIRLRDDSGRPVLAIEAAQKVEVPGEVGRLLGAEAAAGMPDPCWWVEARAPGSGPDPEALAHRFADSLTARLGGIVWPPRPAEQTPAASGGRE
;
A
#
# COMPACT_ATOMS: atom_id res chain seq x y z
N MET A 1 10.85 -10.58 8.37
CA MET A 1 9.49 -9.99 8.51
C MET A 1 9.16 -9.22 7.26
N THR A 2 7.89 -9.14 6.89
CA THR A 2 7.37 -8.26 5.84
C THR A 2 6.85 -6.97 6.47
N TYR A 3 6.74 -5.93 5.66
CA TYR A 3 6.01 -4.72 5.99
C TYR A 3 4.77 -4.69 5.11
N ASP A 4 3.59 -4.66 5.73
CA ASP A 4 2.32 -4.81 5.03
C ASP A 4 1.51 -3.51 5.16
N VAL A 5 0.98 -3.04 4.05
CA VAL A 5 0.04 -1.91 3.98
C VAL A 5 -1.24 -2.33 3.28
N VAL A 6 -2.34 -1.72 3.69
CA VAL A 6 -3.67 -1.89 3.11
C VAL A 6 -4.08 -0.55 2.52
N ALA A 7 -4.29 -0.53 1.22
CA ALA A 7 -5.03 0.53 0.55
C ALA A 7 -6.52 0.17 0.59
N LEU A 8 -7.27 0.84 1.47
CA LEU A 8 -8.72 0.83 1.43
C LEU A 8 -9.19 1.88 0.44
N VAL A 9 -9.84 1.45 -0.63
CA VAL A 9 -10.28 2.34 -1.71
C VAL A 9 -11.79 2.32 -1.91
N ARG A 10 -12.34 3.47 -2.27
CA ARG A 10 -13.80 3.67 -2.38
C ARG A 10 -14.37 3.07 -3.67
N GLN A 11 -13.54 2.92 -4.69
CA GLN A 11 -13.91 2.43 -6.02
C GLN A 11 -13.14 1.16 -6.36
N ALA A 12 -13.72 0.30 -7.20
CA ALA A 12 -13.05 -0.90 -7.66
C ALA A 12 -11.78 -0.53 -8.44
N PRO A 13 -10.59 -1.04 -8.07
CA PRO A 13 -9.38 -0.81 -8.83
C PRO A 13 -9.52 -1.39 -10.24
N ASP A 14 -9.30 -0.57 -11.25
CA ASP A 14 -9.09 -1.05 -12.61
C ASP A 14 -7.59 -1.26 -12.90
N VAL A 15 -7.29 -1.89 -14.04
CA VAL A 15 -5.90 -2.17 -14.45
C VAL A 15 -5.08 -0.88 -14.56
N ARG A 16 -5.69 0.23 -15.00
CA ARG A 16 -4.99 1.50 -15.17
C ARG A 16 -4.58 2.10 -13.82
N ALA A 17 -5.49 2.12 -12.85
CA ALA A 17 -5.20 2.59 -11.51
C ALA A 17 -4.09 1.76 -10.86
N LEU A 18 -4.15 0.43 -10.98
CA LEU A 18 -3.09 -0.45 -10.48
C LEU A 18 -1.74 -0.19 -11.16
N VAL A 19 -1.70 -0.12 -12.49
CA VAL A 19 -0.46 0.11 -13.25
C VAL A 19 0.13 1.47 -12.95
N ASP A 20 -0.67 2.53 -12.98
CA ASP A 20 -0.19 3.87 -12.70
C ASP A 20 0.36 3.97 -11.26
N SER A 21 -0.27 3.31 -10.28
CA SER A 21 0.24 3.25 -8.91
C SER A 21 1.50 2.39 -8.75
N MET A 22 1.68 1.35 -9.57
CA MET A 22 2.94 0.61 -9.63
C MET A 22 4.08 1.46 -10.21
N VAL A 23 3.79 2.26 -11.24
CA VAL A 23 4.75 3.20 -11.83
C VAL A 23 5.14 4.28 -10.81
N ASP A 24 4.18 4.83 -10.08
CA ASP A 24 4.45 5.82 -9.01
C ASP A 24 5.26 5.21 -7.85
N ALA A 25 5.12 3.90 -7.60
CA ALA A 25 5.94 3.19 -6.62
C ALA A 25 7.40 3.06 -7.07
N GLY A 26 7.63 2.87 -8.37
CA GLY A 26 8.96 2.90 -8.98
C GLY A 26 8.89 2.58 -10.48
N PRO A 27 9.27 3.51 -11.38
CA PRO A 27 9.10 3.34 -12.83
C PRO A 27 10.01 2.25 -13.42
N ASP A 28 11.13 1.95 -12.77
CA ASP A 28 12.09 0.93 -13.23
C ASP A 28 11.76 -0.48 -12.69
N LEU A 29 10.71 -0.61 -11.86
CA LEU A 29 10.33 -1.90 -11.29
C LEU A 29 9.71 -2.82 -12.33
N LYS A 30 10.15 -4.08 -12.33
CA LYS A 30 9.67 -5.11 -13.25
C LYS A 30 8.46 -5.82 -12.67
N VAL A 31 7.41 -5.97 -13.46
CA VAL A 31 6.16 -6.62 -13.06
C VAL A 31 6.19 -8.12 -13.40
N ALA A 32 5.72 -8.96 -12.48
CA ALA A 32 5.51 -10.38 -12.70
C ALA A 32 4.25 -10.89 -12.00
N GLY A 33 3.46 -11.72 -12.68
CA GLY A 33 2.37 -12.45 -12.03
C GLY A 33 2.88 -13.56 -11.12
N ALA A 34 2.15 -13.84 -10.04
CA ALA A 34 2.37 -14.95 -9.12
C ALA A 34 1.02 -15.46 -8.58
N GLY A 35 1.04 -16.61 -7.88
CA GLY A 35 -0.14 -17.15 -7.19
C GLY A 35 -1.33 -17.35 -8.13
N GLU A 36 -1.10 -17.91 -9.32
CA GLU A 36 -2.16 -18.17 -10.31
C GLU A 36 -2.97 -16.92 -10.72
N GLY A 37 -2.35 -15.74 -10.65
CA GLY A 37 -2.98 -14.46 -11.00
C GLY A 37 -3.59 -13.72 -9.82
N ALA A 38 -3.55 -14.29 -8.60
CA ALA A 38 -4.00 -13.62 -7.39
C ALA A 38 -2.99 -12.59 -6.86
N VAL A 39 -1.74 -12.61 -7.34
CA VAL A 39 -0.66 -11.73 -6.86
C VAL A 39 0.08 -11.08 -8.03
N ILE A 40 0.28 -9.77 -7.94
CA ILE A 40 1.21 -9.02 -8.78
C ILE A 40 2.49 -8.78 -7.97
N ARG A 41 3.66 -9.08 -8.54
CA ARG A 41 4.95 -8.94 -7.88
C ARG A 41 5.81 -7.92 -8.61
N LEU A 42 6.26 -6.90 -7.89
CA LEU A 42 7.29 -5.97 -8.35
C LEU A 42 8.67 -6.50 -7.99
N ARG A 43 9.60 -6.35 -8.93
CA ARG A 43 11.00 -6.78 -8.79
C ARG A 43 11.95 -5.63 -9.11
N ASP A 44 13.06 -5.58 -8.40
CA ASP A 44 14.16 -4.68 -8.74
C ASP A 44 14.95 -5.17 -9.97
N ASP A 45 15.98 -4.41 -10.35
CA ASP A 45 16.81 -4.74 -11.51
C ASP A 45 17.58 -6.05 -11.38
N SER A 46 17.88 -6.48 -10.15
CA SER A 46 18.50 -7.78 -9.87
C SER A 46 17.52 -8.95 -10.00
N GLY A 47 16.23 -8.66 -10.21
CA GLY A 47 15.15 -9.65 -10.27
C GLY A 47 14.61 -10.06 -8.90
N ARG A 48 15.06 -9.40 -7.83
CA ARG A 48 14.61 -9.68 -6.46
C ARG A 48 13.21 -9.10 -6.26
N PRO A 49 12.27 -9.83 -5.63
CA PRO A 49 10.97 -9.28 -5.27
C PRO A 49 11.11 -8.16 -4.23
N VAL A 50 10.42 -7.05 -4.46
CA VAL A 50 10.41 -5.88 -3.56
C VAL A 50 9.01 -5.48 -3.10
N LEU A 51 7.96 -5.88 -3.82
CA LEU A 51 6.58 -5.68 -3.40
C LEU A 51 5.70 -6.81 -3.96
N ALA A 52 4.78 -7.33 -3.16
CA ALA A 52 3.69 -8.19 -3.62
C ALA A 52 2.36 -7.48 -3.38
N ILE A 53 1.51 -7.41 -4.40
CA ILE A 53 0.20 -6.77 -4.36
C ILE A 53 -0.83 -7.89 -4.53
N GLU A 54 -1.65 -8.09 -3.50
CA GLU A 54 -2.74 -9.06 -3.50
C GLU A 54 -3.92 -8.55 -4.34
N ALA A 55 -4.68 -9.46 -4.95
CA ALA A 55 -5.86 -9.11 -5.72
C ALA A 55 -6.87 -8.32 -4.88
N ALA A 56 -7.42 -7.25 -5.46
CA ALA A 56 -8.40 -6.40 -4.79
C ALA A 56 -9.62 -7.21 -4.32
N GLN A 57 -9.92 -7.13 -3.03
CA GLN A 57 -11.06 -7.80 -2.41
C GLN A 57 -12.16 -6.78 -2.10
N LYS A 58 -13.40 -7.06 -2.50
CA LYS A 58 -14.54 -6.24 -2.11
C LYS A 58 -14.95 -6.58 -0.68
N VAL A 59 -14.98 -5.59 0.20
CA VAL A 59 -15.45 -5.74 1.58
C VAL A 59 -16.94 -5.46 1.62
N GLU A 60 -17.74 -6.53 1.61
CA GLU A 60 -19.21 -6.43 1.54
C GLU A 60 -19.89 -6.38 2.91
N VAL A 61 -19.24 -6.88 3.95
CA VAL A 61 -19.81 -6.97 5.30
C VAL A 61 -19.67 -5.61 5.99
N PRO A 62 -20.77 -4.91 6.33
CA PRO A 62 -20.70 -3.64 7.03
C PRO A 62 -19.97 -3.79 8.36
N GLY A 63 -19.05 -2.86 8.65
CA GLY A 63 -18.26 -2.85 9.89
C GLY A 63 -17.04 -3.79 9.89
N GLU A 64 -16.82 -4.59 8.85
CA GLU A 64 -15.66 -5.50 8.76
C GLU A 64 -14.33 -4.75 8.78
N VAL A 65 -14.25 -3.59 8.11
CA VAL A 65 -13.09 -2.69 8.19
C VAL A 65 -12.81 -2.29 9.64
N GLY A 66 -13.86 -1.93 10.39
CA GLY A 66 -13.73 -1.53 11.79
C GLY A 66 -13.29 -2.68 12.70
N ARG A 67 -13.73 -3.90 12.40
CA ARG A 67 -13.33 -5.13 13.12
C ARG A 67 -11.85 -5.46 12.90
N LEU A 68 -11.35 -5.29 11.67
CA LEU A 68 -9.98 -5.66 11.30
C LEU A 68 -8.95 -4.56 11.62
N LEU A 69 -9.28 -3.30 11.33
CA LEU A 69 -8.34 -2.17 11.36
C LEU A 69 -8.69 -1.11 12.40
N GLY A 70 -9.83 -1.23 13.09
CA GLY A 70 -10.29 -0.29 14.10
C GLY A 70 -11.21 0.82 13.56
N ALA A 71 -11.86 1.52 14.49
CA ALA A 71 -12.90 2.50 14.18
C ALA A 71 -12.37 3.71 13.40
N GLU A 72 -11.11 4.11 13.62
CA GLU A 72 -10.48 5.23 12.93
C GLU A 72 -10.34 4.97 11.43
N ALA A 73 -9.88 3.78 11.05
CA ALA A 73 -9.80 3.37 9.65
C ALA A 73 -11.19 3.28 8.99
N ALA A 74 -12.20 2.79 9.73
CA ALA A 74 -13.55 2.63 9.22
C ALA A 74 -14.28 3.98 9.01
N ALA A 75 -14.02 4.99 9.83
CA ALA A 75 -14.76 6.25 9.82
C ALA A 75 -14.72 6.99 8.47
N GLY A 76 -13.67 6.78 7.67
CA GLY A 76 -13.51 7.42 6.35
C GLY A 76 -14.05 6.62 5.15
N MET A 77 -14.51 5.38 5.35
CA MET A 77 -14.81 4.46 4.26
C MET A 77 -16.31 4.19 4.08
N PRO A 78 -16.79 4.05 2.83
CA PRO A 78 -18.16 3.63 2.55
C PRO A 78 -18.29 2.12 2.68
N ASP A 79 -19.51 1.64 2.92
CA ASP A 79 -19.88 0.24 2.75
C ASP A 79 -20.66 0.07 1.41
N PRO A 80 -20.24 -0.82 0.49
CA PRO A 80 -18.99 -1.58 0.48
C PRO A 80 -17.78 -0.73 0.01
N CYS A 81 -16.57 -1.15 0.38
CA CYS A 81 -15.31 -0.63 -0.16
C CYS A 81 -14.44 -1.76 -0.72
N TRP A 82 -13.23 -1.42 -1.18
CA TRP A 82 -12.26 -2.37 -1.73
C TRP A 82 -10.96 -2.35 -0.90
N TRP A 83 -10.40 -3.55 -0.71
CA TRP A 83 -9.19 -3.81 0.05
C TRP A 83 -8.10 -4.29 -0.89
N VAL A 84 -6.97 -3.57 -0.93
CA VAL A 84 -5.77 -4.00 -1.66
C VAL A 84 -4.62 -4.06 -0.67
N GLU A 85 -4.05 -5.24 -0.46
CA GLU A 85 -2.91 -5.43 0.42
C GLU A 85 -1.61 -5.43 -0.39
N ALA A 86 -0.63 -4.66 0.06
CA ALA A 86 0.72 -4.65 -0.49
C ALA A 86 1.73 -5.04 0.59
N ARG A 87 2.56 -6.04 0.27
CA ARG A 87 3.53 -6.66 1.18
C ARG A 87 4.93 -6.45 0.66
N ALA A 88 5.71 -5.64 1.35
CA ALA A 88 7.12 -5.43 1.05
C ALA A 88 7.99 -6.39 1.90
N PRO A 89 8.96 -7.10 1.31
CA PRO A 89 9.93 -7.84 2.10
C PRO A 89 10.72 -6.88 2.98
N GLY A 90 10.88 -7.16 4.27
CA GLY A 90 11.64 -6.29 5.19
C GLY A 90 13.16 -6.22 4.92
N SER A 91 13.60 -6.70 3.77
CA SER A 91 14.98 -6.69 3.33
C SER A 91 15.06 -5.95 1.99
N GLY A 92 15.97 -5.00 1.88
CA GLY A 92 16.08 -4.13 0.71
C GLY A 92 16.11 -2.64 1.11
N PRO A 93 16.33 -1.74 0.15
CA PRO A 93 16.27 -0.30 0.41
C PRO A 93 14.82 0.12 0.68
N ASP A 94 14.58 0.61 1.90
CA ASP A 94 13.32 1.23 2.36
C ASP A 94 12.01 0.55 1.88
N PRO A 95 11.74 -0.69 2.34
CA PRO A 95 10.55 -1.45 1.94
C PRO A 95 9.24 -0.78 2.35
N GLU A 96 9.26 -0.05 3.47
CA GLU A 96 8.11 0.69 3.97
C GLU A 96 7.74 1.83 3.03
N ALA A 97 8.69 2.69 2.65
CA ALA A 97 8.39 3.79 1.73
C ALA A 97 7.93 3.28 0.36
N LEU A 98 8.44 2.15 -0.12
CA LEU A 98 7.97 1.54 -1.36
C LEU A 98 6.49 1.12 -1.27
N ALA A 99 6.12 0.43 -0.18
CA ALA A 99 4.75 0.00 0.05
C ALA A 99 3.79 1.20 0.14
N HIS A 100 4.18 2.25 0.87
CA HIS A 100 3.40 3.48 1.00
C HIS A 100 3.26 4.23 -0.32
N ARG A 101 4.31 4.38 -1.14
CA ARG A 101 4.17 5.05 -2.45
C ARG A 101 3.10 4.39 -3.33
N PHE A 102 3.04 3.06 -3.35
CA PHE A 102 2.00 2.33 -4.06
C PHE A 102 0.62 2.61 -3.47
N ALA A 103 0.46 2.43 -2.16
CA ALA A 103 -0.83 2.56 -1.47
C ALA A 103 -1.38 4.00 -1.51
N ASP A 104 -0.50 4.99 -1.31
CA ASP A 104 -0.81 6.42 -1.38
C ASP A 104 -1.26 6.80 -2.80
N SER A 105 -0.54 6.35 -3.84
CA SER A 105 -0.96 6.59 -5.23
C SER A 105 -2.34 6.00 -5.52
N LEU A 106 -2.58 4.75 -5.08
CA LEU A 106 -3.83 4.07 -5.37
C LEU A 106 -5.02 4.74 -4.67
N THR A 107 -4.85 5.11 -3.40
CA THR A 107 -5.87 5.82 -2.62
C THR A 107 -6.08 7.25 -3.08
N ALA A 108 -5.05 7.96 -3.56
CA ALA A 108 -5.19 9.27 -4.19
C ALA A 108 -6.04 9.21 -5.47
N ARG A 109 -5.95 8.12 -6.23
CA ARG A 109 -6.68 7.92 -7.50
C ARG A 109 -8.13 7.50 -7.28
N LEU A 110 -8.38 6.59 -6.35
CA LEU A 110 -9.68 5.96 -6.15
C LEU A 110 -10.45 6.50 -4.93
N GLY A 111 -9.83 7.43 -4.20
CA GLY A 111 -10.26 7.87 -2.88
C GLY A 111 -10.11 6.76 -1.83
N GLY A 112 -9.89 7.13 -0.58
CA GLY A 112 -9.82 6.19 0.53
C GLY A 112 -8.68 6.50 1.48
N ILE A 113 -8.16 5.47 2.14
CA ILE A 113 -7.11 5.60 3.16
C ILE A 113 -6.08 4.48 3.06
N VAL A 114 -4.88 4.76 3.55
CA VAL A 114 -3.81 3.76 3.74
C VAL A 114 -3.75 3.37 5.22
N TRP A 115 -3.61 2.07 5.49
CA TRP A 115 -3.41 1.54 6.83
C TRP A 115 -2.22 0.57 6.88
N PRO A 116 -1.36 0.60 7.92
CA PRO A 116 -1.29 1.66 8.92
C PRO A 116 -0.95 3.01 8.25
N PRO A 117 -1.26 4.15 8.87
CA PRO A 117 -0.77 5.43 8.38
C PRO A 117 0.76 5.39 8.37
N ARG A 118 1.38 6.08 7.41
CA ARG A 118 2.84 6.20 7.35
C ARG A 118 3.34 6.80 8.67
N PRO A 119 4.37 6.20 9.30
CA PRO A 119 5.00 6.82 10.47
C PRO A 119 5.45 8.23 10.10
N ALA A 120 5.09 9.20 10.94
CA ALA A 120 5.62 10.54 10.78
C ALA A 120 7.15 10.46 10.77
N GLU A 121 7.78 11.03 9.74
CA GLU A 121 9.23 11.19 9.72
C GLU A 121 9.61 11.94 11.00
N GLN A 122 10.34 11.27 11.90
CA GLN A 122 10.95 11.92 13.04
C GLN A 122 12.00 12.88 12.46
N THR A 123 11.59 14.12 12.19
CA THR A 123 12.53 15.21 11.88
C THR A 123 13.52 15.23 13.05
N PRO A 124 14.83 14.99 12.83
CA PRO A 124 15.80 15.07 13.90
C PRO A 124 15.66 16.46 14.52
N ALA A 125 15.33 16.52 15.81
CA ALA A 125 15.29 17.76 16.53
C ALA A 125 16.64 18.44 16.28
N ALA A 126 16.61 19.62 15.66
CA ALA A 126 17.80 20.44 15.49
C ALA A 126 18.41 20.57 16.88
N SER A 127 19.55 19.92 17.08
CA SER A 127 20.36 20.06 18.28
C SER A 127 20.79 21.51 18.32
N GLY A 128 20.00 22.31 19.04
CA GLY A 128 20.30 23.71 19.31
C GLY A 128 21.60 23.77 20.09
N GLY A 129 22.69 23.98 19.37
CA GLY A 129 23.90 24.55 19.96
C GLY A 129 23.54 25.94 20.48
N ARG A 130 23.70 26.13 21.79
CA ARG A 130 24.03 27.44 22.33
C ARG A 130 25.29 27.29 23.16
N GLU A 131 26.20 28.18 22.79
CA GLU A 131 27.47 28.53 23.42
C GLU A 131 27.30 28.96 24.89
#